data_AF-A0AAD7GBW5-F1
#
_entry.id   AF-A0AAD7GBW5-F1
#
_cell.length_a   1.000
_cell.length_b   1.000
_cell.length_c   1.000
_cell.angle_alpha   90.00
_cell.angle_beta   90.00
_cell.angle_gamma   90.00
#
_symmetry.space_group_name_H-M   'P 1'
#
loop_
_entity.id
_entity.type
_entity.pdbx_description
1 polymer ?
#
loop_
_entity_poly.entity_id
_entity_poly.type
_entity_poly.pdbx_seq_one_letter_code
_entity_poly.pdbx_strand_id
1 'polypeptide(L)'
;MAPRVRWQDDLGRQTLNDIVKKVIPAWKHGLRPVQADLVAPILDGDDILCCTATGDGKSAAFSVPILVLNEYNANPDLYPAGLRTRANPVGVIFTPTKGLANNIVCRLGPSSSNNINTSTGPRTPCTQPLRLRILPRVARRRSTERNQSHRRHKAL
;
A
#
# COMPACT_ATOMS: atom_id res chain seq x y z
N MET A 1 -25.18 10.04 -6.58
CA MET A 1 -23.75 10.12 -6.26
C MET A 1 -23.00 10.19 -7.59
N ALA A 2 -22.14 11.20 -7.81
CA ALA A 2 -21.31 11.23 -9.00
C ALA A 2 -20.44 9.96 -9.06
N PRO A 3 -20.20 9.38 -10.25
CA PRO A 3 -19.36 8.20 -10.38
C PRO A 3 -17.97 8.51 -9.82
N ARG A 4 -17.50 7.69 -8.88
CA ARG A 4 -16.15 7.82 -8.33
C ARG A 4 -15.18 7.27 -9.36
N VAL A 5 -14.21 8.09 -9.77
CA VAL A 5 -13.09 7.67 -10.63
C VAL A 5 -12.31 6.56 -9.91
N ARG A 6 -11.99 5.49 -10.63
CA ARG A 6 -11.24 4.35 -10.10
C ARG A 6 -9.78 4.43 -10.53
N TRP A 7 -8.90 3.84 -9.72
CA TRP A 7 -7.50 3.63 -10.09
C TRP A 7 -7.35 2.68 -11.28
N GLN A 8 -8.34 1.83 -11.53
CA GLN A 8 -8.39 0.91 -12.66
C GLN A 8 -8.76 1.56 -14.00
N ASP A 9 -9.39 2.73 -13.98
CA ASP A 9 -9.77 3.49 -15.18
C ASP A 9 -8.52 4.09 -15.85
N ASP A 10 -8.60 4.50 -17.12
CA ASP A 10 -7.45 5.03 -17.87
C ASP A 10 -6.79 6.22 -17.17
N LEU A 11 -7.60 7.17 -16.67
CA LEU A 11 -7.10 8.33 -15.90
C LEU A 11 -6.40 7.89 -14.61
N GLY A 12 -6.96 6.91 -13.91
CA GLY A 12 -6.39 6.34 -12.69
C GLY A 12 -5.06 5.62 -12.95
N ARG A 13 -4.99 4.83 -14.03
CA ARG A 13 -3.78 4.11 -14.46
C ARG A 13 -2.68 5.07 -14.91
N GLN A 14 -3.02 6.15 -15.59
CA GLN A 14 -2.07 7.20 -15.96
C GLN A 14 -1.51 7.88 -14.70
N THR A 15 -2.40 8.34 -13.81
CA THR A 15 -2.02 8.97 -12.54
C THR A 15 -1.13 8.05 -11.69
N LEU A 16 -1.50 6.77 -11.60
CA LEU A 16 -0.70 5.75 -10.92
C LEU A 16 0.72 5.66 -11.49
N ASN A 17 0.86 5.59 -12.81
CA ASN A 17 2.17 5.51 -13.46
C ASN A 17 3.00 6.76 -13.26
N ASP A 18 2.39 7.95 -13.30
CA ASP A 18 3.08 9.22 -13.11
C ASP A 18 3.62 9.34 -11.68
N ILE A 19 2.79 9.00 -10.69
CA ILE A 19 3.21 8.92 -9.29
C ILE A 19 4.35 7.91 -9.12
N VAL A 20 4.23 6.71 -9.69
CA VAL A 20 5.25 5.66 -9.55
C VAL A 20 6.59 6.09 -10.13
N LYS A 21 6.60 6.73 -11.32
CA LYS A 21 7.83 7.26 -11.91
C LYS A 21 8.47 8.33 -11.04
N LYS A 22 7.66 9.17 -10.39
CA LYS A 22 8.13 10.21 -9.47
C LYS A 22 8.71 9.62 -8.19
N VAL A 23 7.99 8.72 -7.52
CA VAL A 23 8.39 8.16 -6.22
C VAL A 23 9.46 7.07 -6.31
N ILE A 24 9.59 6.43 -7.47
CA ILE A 24 10.58 5.38 -7.75
C ILE A 24 11.32 5.74 -9.05
N PRO A 25 12.30 6.68 -9.01
CA PRO A 25 13.00 7.14 -10.23
C PRO A 25 13.71 6.04 -11.01
N ALA A 26 14.07 4.93 -10.35
CA ALA A 26 14.63 3.75 -10.99
C ALA A 26 13.65 3.07 -11.97
N TRP A 27 12.33 3.27 -11.81
CA TRP A 27 11.30 2.70 -12.67
C TRP A 27 10.89 3.70 -13.75
N LYS A 28 11.82 3.95 -14.69
CA LYS A 28 11.66 4.95 -15.78
C LYS A 28 10.37 4.79 -16.58
N HIS A 29 9.95 3.55 -16.81
CA HIS A 29 8.74 3.23 -17.58
C HIS A 29 7.49 3.04 -16.70
N GLY A 30 7.57 3.29 -15.39
CA GLY A 30 6.49 3.05 -14.45
C GLY A 30 6.31 1.56 -14.12
N LEU A 31 5.06 1.17 -13.85
CA LEU A 31 4.71 -0.21 -13.53
C LEU A 31 4.73 -1.08 -14.79
N ARG A 32 5.16 -2.35 -14.64
CA ARG A 32 4.87 -3.36 -15.66
C ARG A 32 3.37 -3.64 -15.72
N PRO A 33 2.82 -4.11 -16.87
CA PRO A 33 1.39 -4.38 -17.02
C PRO A 33 0.81 -5.25 -15.89
N VAL A 34 1.45 -6.38 -15.60
CA VAL A 34 1.03 -7.30 -14.51
C VAL A 34 1.05 -6.65 -13.12
N GLN A 35 1.92 -5.65 -12.90
CA GLN A 35 1.97 -4.93 -11.63
C GLN A 35 0.86 -3.87 -11.56
N ALA A 36 0.55 -3.20 -12.66
CA ALA A 36 -0.54 -2.23 -12.73
C ALA A 36 -1.90 -2.93 -12.49
N ASP A 37 -2.12 -4.07 -13.14
CA ASP A 37 -3.33 -4.89 -12.97
C ASP A 37 -3.48 -5.44 -11.54
N LEU A 38 -2.38 -5.54 -10.81
CA LEU A 38 -2.37 -5.96 -9.40
C LEU A 38 -2.55 -4.77 -8.44
N VAL A 39 -1.89 -3.64 -8.69
CA VAL A 39 -1.83 -2.48 -7.78
C VAL A 39 -3.09 -1.62 -7.86
N ALA A 40 -3.64 -1.39 -9.07
CA ALA A 40 -4.80 -0.52 -9.23
C ALA A 40 -6.05 -1.02 -8.47
N PRO A 41 -6.43 -2.31 -8.53
CA PRO A 41 -7.54 -2.83 -7.72
C PRO A 41 -7.30 -2.69 -6.21
N ILE A 42 -6.05 -2.87 -5.76
CA ILE A 42 -5.68 -2.72 -4.34
C ILE A 42 -5.89 -1.27 -3.87
N LEU A 43 -5.56 -0.28 -4.71
CA LEU A 43 -5.80 1.13 -4.43
C LEU A 43 -7.30 1.47 -4.41
N ASP A 44 -8.08 0.82 -5.28
CA ASP A 44 -9.54 0.86 -5.24
C ASP A 44 -10.13 0.15 -4.02
N GLY A 45 -9.33 -0.58 -3.25
CA GLY A 45 -9.74 -1.29 -2.04
C GLY A 45 -10.30 -2.68 -2.29
N ASP A 46 -10.05 -3.27 -3.46
CA ASP A 46 -10.44 -4.63 -3.80
C ASP A 46 -9.51 -5.65 -3.09
N ASP A 47 -10.07 -6.78 -2.65
CA ASP A 47 -9.30 -7.89 -2.09
C ASP A 47 -8.76 -8.78 -3.22
N ILE A 48 -7.44 -8.95 -3.30
CA ILE A 48 -6.79 -9.64 -4.41
C ILE A 48 -6.06 -10.92 -3.97
N LEU A 49 -6.31 -12.01 -4.69
CA LEU A 49 -5.49 -13.22 -4.67
C LEU A 49 -4.63 -13.27 -5.93
N CYS A 50 -3.31 -13.20 -5.77
CA CYS A 50 -2.36 -13.15 -6.89
C CYS A 50 -1.50 -14.43 -6.93
N CYS A 51 -1.57 -15.17 -8.05
CA CYS A 51 -0.73 -16.33 -8.35
C CYS A 51 0.04 -16.05 -9.64
N THR A 52 1.34 -15.79 -9.53
CA THR A 52 2.22 -15.48 -10.68
C THR A 52 3.59 -16.15 -10.50
N ALA A 53 4.44 -16.16 -11.52
CA ALA A 53 5.78 -16.74 -11.45
C ALA A 53 6.74 -15.89 -10.61
N THR A 54 7.75 -16.49 -9.99
CA THR A 54 8.80 -15.71 -9.29
C THR A 54 9.48 -14.74 -10.25
N GLY A 55 9.77 -13.52 -9.79
CA GLY A 55 10.35 -12.47 -10.63
C GLY A 55 9.31 -11.55 -11.27
N ASP A 56 8.03 -11.94 -11.34
CA ASP A 56 6.95 -11.13 -11.94
C ASP A 56 6.65 -9.83 -11.18
N GLY A 57 7.26 -9.63 -10.01
CA GLY A 57 7.20 -8.36 -9.27
C GLY A 57 6.02 -8.24 -8.33
N LYS A 58 5.52 -9.37 -7.81
CA LYS A 58 4.49 -9.44 -6.75
C LYS A 58 4.74 -8.50 -5.57
N SER A 59 6.00 -8.19 -5.27
CA SER A 59 6.34 -7.27 -4.19
C SER A 59 5.77 -5.86 -4.37
N ALA A 60 5.54 -5.44 -5.62
CA ALA A 60 4.88 -4.16 -5.90
C ALA A 60 3.47 -4.08 -5.29
N ALA A 61 2.78 -5.22 -5.14
CA ALA A 61 1.42 -5.30 -4.61
C ALA A 61 1.29 -4.75 -3.19
N PHE A 62 2.34 -4.83 -2.37
CA PHE A 62 2.30 -4.35 -0.98
C PHE A 62 3.05 -3.04 -0.74
N SER A 63 4.06 -2.72 -1.56
CA SER A 63 4.84 -1.49 -1.37
C SER A 63 4.25 -0.30 -2.13
N VAL A 64 3.89 -0.49 -3.39
CA VAL A 64 3.45 0.61 -4.27
C VAL A 64 2.16 1.27 -3.79
N PRO A 65 1.11 0.56 -3.32
CA PRO A 65 -0.10 1.23 -2.84
C PRO A 65 0.17 2.23 -1.71
N ILE A 66 1.10 1.92 -0.80
CA ILE A 66 1.44 2.81 0.32
C ILE A 66 2.15 4.07 -0.20
N LEU A 67 3.14 3.89 -1.09
CA LEU A 67 3.89 5.00 -1.69
C LEU A 67 2.97 5.93 -2.50
N VAL A 68 2.09 5.35 -3.31
CA VAL A 68 1.16 6.11 -4.15
C VAL A 68 0.18 6.92 -3.32
N LEU A 69 -0.43 6.31 -2.30
CA LEU A 69 -1.36 7.01 -1.42
C LEU A 69 -0.67 8.12 -0.61
N ASN A 70 0.57 7.92 -0.19
CA ASN A 70 1.34 8.96 0.51
C ASN A 70 1.61 10.16 -0.42
N GLU A 71 2.08 9.93 -1.64
CA GLU A 71 2.37 10.98 -2.61
C GLU A 71 1.10 11.72 -3.06
N TYR A 72 0.03 10.99 -3.34
CA TYR A 72 -1.27 11.54 -3.74
C TYR A 72 -1.89 12.41 -2.63
N ASN A 73 -1.76 12.00 -1.36
CA ASN A 73 -2.25 12.78 -0.23
C ASN A 73 -1.40 14.01 0.09
N ALA A 74 -0.09 13.94 -0.13
CA ALA A 74 0.82 15.04 0.14
C ALA A 74 0.68 16.17 -0.89
N ASN A 75 0.22 15.86 -2.11
CA ASN A 75 0.15 16.80 -3.22
C ASN A 75 -1.22 16.75 -3.94
N PRO A 76 -2.31 17.14 -3.27
CA PRO A 76 -3.66 17.02 -3.83
C PRO A 76 -3.87 17.85 -5.11
N ASP A 77 -3.12 18.95 -5.27
CA ASP A 77 -3.24 19.85 -6.42
C ASP A 77 -2.54 19.32 -7.69
N LEU A 78 -1.65 18.32 -7.55
CA LEU A 78 -0.88 17.78 -8.68
C LEU A 78 -1.61 16.65 -9.43
N TYR A 79 -2.66 16.08 -8.84
CA TYR A 79 -3.31 14.87 -9.36
C TYR A 79 -4.82 15.06 -9.49
N PRO A 80 -5.48 14.33 -10.42
CA PRO A 80 -6.93 14.41 -10.58
C PRO A 80 -7.68 14.06 -9.30
N ALA A 81 -8.62 14.92 -8.90
CA ALA A 81 -9.47 14.66 -7.75
C ALA A 81 -10.45 13.49 -8.00
N GLY A 82 -10.92 12.87 -6.91
CA GLY A 82 -11.97 11.85 -6.94
C GLY A 82 -11.49 10.40 -6.92
N LEU A 83 -10.18 10.16 -7.08
CA LEU A 83 -9.58 8.83 -6.86
C LEU A 83 -9.68 8.44 -5.38
N ARG A 84 -9.86 7.12 -5.13
CA ARG A 84 -9.98 6.60 -3.76
C ARG A 84 -8.68 6.79 -2.99
N THR A 85 -8.75 7.36 -1.79
CA THR A 85 -7.57 7.55 -0.93
C THR A 85 -7.77 7.06 0.51
N ARG A 86 -6.67 7.01 1.28
CA ARG A 86 -6.62 6.74 2.73
C ARG A 86 -5.64 7.71 3.37
N ALA A 87 -6.06 8.48 4.38
CA ALA A 87 -5.24 9.52 5.00
C ALA A 87 -3.94 9.01 5.66
N ASN A 88 -3.92 7.76 6.13
CA ASN A 88 -2.72 7.11 6.67
C ASN A 88 -2.66 5.66 6.17
N PRO A 89 -2.04 5.40 5.01
CA PRO A 89 -1.99 4.08 4.43
C PRO A 89 -1.02 3.18 5.20
N VAL A 90 -1.53 2.06 5.73
CA VAL A 90 -0.75 1.08 6.48
C VAL A 90 -0.99 -0.32 5.90
N GLY A 91 0.09 -1.08 5.73
CA GLY A 91 0.05 -2.48 5.30
C GLY A 91 0.67 -3.41 6.33
N VAL A 92 0.09 -4.59 6.52
CA VAL A 92 0.65 -5.68 7.33
C VAL A 92 0.97 -6.84 6.40
N ILE A 93 2.22 -7.29 6.42
CA ILE A 93 2.71 -8.37 5.56
C ILE A 93 2.97 -9.58 6.44
N PHE A 94 2.32 -10.69 6.12
CA PHE A 94 2.59 -11.99 6.74
C PHE A 94 3.47 -12.81 5.82
N THR A 95 4.55 -13.35 6.35
CA THR A 95 5.48 -14.21 5.62
C THR A 95 5.70 -15.51 6.39
N PRO A 96 5.84 -16.66 5.69
CA PRO A 96 6.02 -17.96 6.34
C PRO A 96 7.35 -18.10 7.10
N THR A 97 8.37 -17.29 6.76
CA THR A 97 9.70 -17.39 7.39
C THR A 97 10.25 -16.03 7.80
N LYS A 98 11.05 -16.02 8.88
CA LYS A 98 11.79 -14.83 9.33
C LYS A 98 12.77 -14.33 8.28
N GLY A 99 13.41 -15.23 7.54
CA GLY A 99 14.34 -14.87 6.47
C GLY A 99 13.67 -14.07 5.35
N LEU A 100 12.44 -14.46 4.97
CA LEU A 100 11.67 -13.70 3.97
C LEU A 100 11.21 -12.35 4.52
N ALA A 101 10.80 -12.29 5.79
CA ALA A 101 10.46 -11.02 6.46
C ALA A 101 11.64 -10.04 6.41
N ASN A 102 12.84 -10.49 6.82
CA ASN A 102 14.06 -9.68 6.78
C ASN A 102 14.37 -9.21 5.37
N ASN A 103 14.20 -10.08 4.37
CA ASN A 103 14.45 -9.72 2.97
C ASN A 103 13.48 -8.65 2.44
N ILE A 104 12.25 -8.61 2.94
CA ILE A 104 11.28 -7.54 2.63
C ILE A 104 11.65 -6.25 3.37
N VAL A 105 11.96 -6.32 4.66
CA VAL A 105 12.37 -5.15 5.46
C VAL A 105 13.62 -4.49 4.88
N CYS A 106 14.65 -5.26 4.53
CA CYS A 106 15.87 -4.74 3.91
C CYS A 106 15.61 -4.03 2.57
N ARG A 107 14.56 -4.40 1.83
CA ARG A 107 14.23 -3.74 0.54
C ARG A 107 13.33 -2.52 0.69
N LEU A 108 12.59 -2.42 1.78
CA LEU A 108 11.66 -1.30 2.03
C LEU A 108 12.22 -0.27 3.03
N GLY A 109 13.27 -0.62 3.76
CA GLY A 109 13.87 0.24 4.77
C GLY A 109 14.73 1.37 4.18
N PRO A 110 14.87 2.50 4.89
CA PRO A 110 15.65 3.67 4.47
C PRO A 110 17.15 3.39 4.34
N SER A 111 17.66 2.26 4.83
CA SER A 111 19.07 1.85 4.74
C SER A 111 19.48 1.27 3.37
N SER A 112 18.64 1.35 2.35
CA SER A 112 18.85 0.70 1.04
C SER A 112 19.72 1.50 0.06
N SER A 113 20.52 2.45 0.55
CA SER A 113 21.56 3.09 -0.25
C SER A 113 22.89 2.39 -0.03
N ASN A 114 23.42 1.85 -1.12
CA ASN A 114 24.75 1.26 -1.34
C ASN A 114 24.90 -0.26 -1.10
N ASN A 115 24.98 -0.94 -2.24
CA ASN A 115 25.68 -2.20 -2.51
C ASN A 115 24.89 -3.51 -2.33
N ILE A 116 24.40 -4.05 -3.45
CA ILE A 116 24.22 -5.49 -3.61
C ILE A 116 24.71 -5.89 -5.02
N ASN A 117 25.98 -6.28 -5.11
CA ASN A 117 26.43 -7.20 -6.14
C ASN A 117 25.56 -8.47 -6.06
N THR A 118 24.83 -8.76 -7.13
CA THR A 118 23.97 -9.93 -7.26
C THR A 118 24.81 -11.19 -7.42
N SER A 119 24.70 -12.13 -6.48
CA SER A 119 25.22 -13.49 -6.67
C SER A 119 24.46 -14.18 -7.81
N THR A 120 25.23 -14.64 -8.78
CA THR A 120 24.83 -15.46 -9.91
C THR A 120 24.66 -16.91 -9.45
N GLY A 121 23.46 -17.45 -9.64
CA GLY A 121 23.15 -18.87 -9.43
C GLY A 121 21.81 -19.19 -10.10
N PRO A 122 21.66 -20.38 -10.70
CA PRO A 122 20.50 -20.71 -11.52
C PRO A 122 19.27 -20.81 -10.63
N ARG A 123 18.27 -19.93 -10.86
CA ARG A 123 17.01 -19.94 -10.10
C ARG A 123 15.98 -20.76 -10.85
N THR A 124 15.64 -21.93 -10.31
CA THR A 124 14.40 -22.62 -10.63
C THR A 124 13.21 -21.75 -10.19
N PRO A 125 12.12 -21.68 -10.98
CA PRO A 125 10.95 -20.88 -10.62
C PRO A 125 10.14 -21.60 -9.52
N CYS A 126 10.08 -21.02 -8.34
CA CYS A 126 9.30 -21.53 -7.20
C CYS A 126 8.11 -20.60 -6.91
N THR A 127 6.91 -20.94 -7.39
CA THR A 127 5.68 -20.17 -7.14
C THR A 127 5.32 -20.15 -5.65
N GLN A 128 5.45 -19.00 -4.98
CA GLN A 128 4.95 -18.80 -3.61
C GLN A 128 3.73 -17.87 -3.61
N PRO A 129 2.57 -18.30 -3.10
CA PRO A 129 1.40 -17.44 -2.94
C PRO A 129 1.64 -16.45 -1.78
N LEU A 130 1.40 -15.16 -2.04
CA LEU A 130 1.41 -14.09 -1.03
C LEU A 130 -0.03 -13.60 -0.86
N ARG A 131 -0.55 -13.64 0.38
CA ARG A 131 -1.86 -13.09 0.73
C ARG A 131 -1.68 -11.73 1.41
N LEU A 132 -2.15 -10.67 0.77
CA LEU A 132 -2.10 -9.31 1.30
C LEU A 132 -3.50 -8.85 1.70
N ARG A 133 -3.63 -8.20 2.87
CA ARG A 133 -4.86 -7.51 3.28
C ARG A 133 -4.51 -6.09 3.74
N ILE A 134 -5.01 -5.07 3.05
CA ILE A 134 -4.85 -3.67 3.48
C ILE A 134 -6.00 -3.30 4.41
N LEU A 135 -5.75 -3.38 5.72
CA LEU A 135 -6.77 -3.16 6.74
C LEU A 135 -7.27 -1.69 6.75
N PRO A 136 -8.60 -1.45 6.82
CA PRO A 136 -9.12 -0.16 7.22
C PRO A 136 -8.84 0.07 8.72
N ARG A 137 -8.52 1.30 9.12
CA ARG A 137 -8.31 1.65 10.53
C ARG A 137 -9.62 1.45 11.31
N VAL A 138 -9.60 0.63 12.35
CA VAL A 138 -10.63 0.65 13.39
C VAL A 138 -10.50 1.99 14.12
N ALA A 139 -11.51 2.87 13.97
CA ALA A 139 -11.55 4.13 14.69
C ALA A 139 -11.60 3.85 16.20
N ARG A 140 -10.54 4.23 16.91
CA ARG A 140 -10.47 4.15 18.38
C ARG A 140 -11.45 5.20 18.94
N ARG A 141 -12.67 4.79 19.31
CA ARG A 141 -13.58 5.65 20.09
C ARG A 141 -12.89 5.93 21.43
N ARG A 142 -12.45 7.18 21.64
CA ARG A 142 -12.11 7.65 23.00
C ARG A 142 -13.44 7.85 23.73
N SER A 143 -13.73 6.99 24.69
CA SER A 143 -14.80 7.22 25.66
C SER A 143 -14.34 8.28 26.66
N THR A 144 -14.65 9.54 26.39
CA THR A 144 -14.61 10.61 27.39
C THR A 144 -16.03 10.89 27.85
N GLU A 145 -16.56 10.01 28.70
CA GLU A 145 -17.75 10.25 29.52
C GLU A 145 -17.54 9.53 30.85
N ARG A 146 -16.87 10.20 31.79
CA ARG A 146 -16.98 9.93 33.23
C ARG A 146 -16.72 11.23 33.98
N ASN A 147 -17.60 11.48 34.95
CA ASN A 147 -17.59 12.56 35.94
C ASN A 147 -18.30 13.86 35.57
N GLN A 148 -19.64 13.81 35.56
CA GLN A 148 -20.48 14.92 36.02
C GLN A 148 -21.88 14.42 36.45
N SER A 149 -21.98 13.65 37.55
CA SER A 149 -23.29 13.47 38.24
C SER A 149 -23.18 12.95 39.68
N HIS A 150 -22.35 13.56 40.53
CA HIS A 150 -22.42 13.33 41.99
C HIS A 150 -22.30 14.65 42.76
N ARG A 151 -23.31 15.51 42.61
CA ARG A 151 -23.60 16.61 43.54
C ARG A 151 -25.08 16.99 43.45
N ARG A 152 -25.97 16.17 44.01
CA ARG A 152 -27.27 16.60 44.59
C ARG A 152 -27.67 15.58 45.66
N HIS A 153 -28.26 16.07 46.75
CA HIS A 153 -28.71 15.39 47.97
C HIS A 153 -27.77 15.42 49.19
N LYS A 154 -27.74 16.58 49.86
CA LYS A 154 -27.92 16.69 51.31
C LYS A 154 -28.70 17.97 51.59
N ALA A 155 -30.00 17.83 51.79
CA ALA A 155 -30.90 18.80 52.41
C ALA A 155 -31.99 17.98 53.11
N LEU A 156 -32.31 18.41 54.32
CA LEU A 156 -33.05 17.75 55.41
C LEU A 156 -32.18 16.86 56.29
#